data_AF-W2QS49-F1
#
_entry.id   AF-W2QS49-F1
#
_cell.length_a   1.000
_cell.length_b   1.000
_cell.length_c   1.000
_cell.angle_alpha   90.00
_cell.angle_beta   90.00
_cell.angle_gamma   90.00
#
_symmetry.space_group_name_H-M   'P 1'
#
loop_
_entity.id
_entity.type
_entity.pdbx_description
1 polymer ?
#
loop_
_entity_poly.entity_id
_entity_poly.type
_entity_poly.pdbx_seq_one_letter_code
_entity_poly.pdbx_strand_id
1 'polypeptide(L)'
;MSRSDWRYQVTLKTKAIWDGRTSVFIDAAECGNESRFINPSCTPNCELHEWEWANGARLGIFAAADIPSLQELSFRYREKNLTLFTCQCGQPNCVSKKS
;
A
#
# COMPACT_ATOMS: atom_id res chain seq x y z
N MET A 1 12.12 -6.14 27.10
CA MET A 1 12.04 -5.15 26.00
C MET A 1 10.59 -5.12 25.51
N SER A 2 9.78 -4.19 26.01
CA SER A 2 8.37 -4.10 25.58
C SER A 2 8.31 -3.56 24.16
N ARG A 3 7.68 -4.32 23.25
CA ARG A 3 7.48 -4.03 21.82
C ARG A 3 6.50 -2.86 21.59
N SER A 4 6.57 -1.79 22.37
CA SER A 4 5.46 -0.86 22.51
C SER A 4 5.31 0.17 21.38
N ASP A 5 6.34 0.43 20.56
CA ASP A 5 6.40 1.73 19.88
C ASP A 5 6.93 1.77 18.44
N TRP A 6 6.59 0.76 17.62
CA TRP A 6 6.73 0.84 16.15
C TRP A 6 5.40 0.76 15.41
N ARG A 7 4.32 1.17 16.07
CA ARG A 7 3.00 1.20 15.43
C ARG A 7 2.87 2.51 14.66
N TYR A 8 3.31 2.48 13.40
CA TYR A 8 3.04 3.53 12.41
C TYR A 8 1.54 3.54 12.05
N GLN A 9 0.70 3.91 13.02
CA GLN A 9 -0.74 4.01 12.88
C GLN A 9 -1.09 5.44 12.53
N VAL A 10 -1.46 5.69 11.27
CA VAL A 10 -2.12 6.94 10.90
C VAL A 10 -3.60 6.78 11.23
N THR A 11 -4.08 7.52 12.23
CA THR A 11 -5.51 7.56 12.54
C THR A 11 -6.18 8.55 11.59
N LEU A 12 -6.91 8.04 10.61
CA LEU A 12 -7.68 8.86 9.69
C LEU A 12 -8.98 9.28 10.38
N LYS A 13 -9.07 10.55 10.80
CA LYS A 13 -10.33 11.16 11.25
C LYS A 13 -10.96 11.86 10.06
N THR A 14 -11.97 11.26 9.44
CA THR A 14 -12.75 11.93 8.40
C THR A 14 -14.03 12.50 9.01
N LYS A 15 -14.40 13.72 8.62
CA LYS A 15 -15.71 14.30 8.92
C LYS A 15 -16.56 14.19 7.66
N ALA A 16 -17.18 13.02 7.47
CA ALA A 16 -18.12 12.80 6.37
C ALA A 16 -19.54 13.17 6.82
N ILE A 17 -20.25 13.97 6.02
CA ILE A 17 -21.71 14.12 6.12
C ILE A 17 -22.30 12.93 5.35
N TRP A 18 -23.06 12.09 6.05
CA TRP A 18 -23.61 10.85 5.50
C TRP A 18 -24.74 11.12 4.50
N ASP A 19 -24.50 10.88 3.21
CA ASP A 19 -25.54 10.79 2.17
C ASP A 19 -25.61 9.41 1.48
N GLY A 20 -24.81 8.45 1.94
CA GLY A 20 -24.92 7.04 1.58
C GLY A 20 -23.87 6.49 0.61
N ARG A 21 -22.93 7.29 0.09
CA ARG A 21 -21.78 6.79 -0.70
C ARG A 21 -20.51 7.61 -0.53
N THR A 22 -19.92 7.63 0.66
CA THR A 22 -18.62 8.28 0.85
C THR A 22 -17.47 7.30 0.58
N SER A 23 -16.61 7.63 -0.38
CA SER A 23 -15.33 6.93 -0.57
C SER A 23 -14.26 7.59 0.30
N VAL A 24 -13.54 6.78 1.10
CA VAL A 24 -12.43 7.24 1.92
C VAL A 24 -11.12 6.82 1.28
N PHE A 25 -10.14 7.73 1.26
CA PHE A 25 -8.81 7.51 0.68
C PHE A 25 -7.74 7.76 1.73
N ILE A 26 -6.63 7.03 1.63
CA ILE A 26 -5.43 7.25 2.45
C ILE A 26 -4.47 8.08 1.60
N ASP A 27 -4.12 9.27 2.08
CA ASP A 27 -3.14 10.13 1.45
C ASP A 27 -1.85 10.17 2.29
N ALA A 28 -0.79 9.58 1.73
CA ALA A 28 0.54 9.53 2.36
C ALA A 28 1.48 10.65 1.84
N ALA A 29 0.98 11.61 1.06
CA ALA A 29 1.75 12.75 0.57
C ALA A 29 2.13 13.70 1.72
N GLU A 30 1.16 14.06 2.56
CA GLU A 30 1.35 14.98 3.69
C GLU A 30 1.66 14.25 5.01
N CYS A 31 0.94 13.15 5.29
CA CYS A 31 1.03 12.40 6.54
C CYS A 31 1.11 10.89 6.25
N GLY A 32 2.30 10.29 6.41
CA GLY A 32 2.52 8.87 6.14
C GLY A 32 3.65 8.26 6.96
N ASN A 33 4.07 7.06 6.56
CA ASN A 33 5.23 6.35 7.11
C ASN A 33 6.14 5.88 5.96
N GLU A 34 7.15 5.06 6.26
CA GLU A 34 8.13 4.55 5.30
C GLU A 34 7.49 3.72 4.17
N SER A 35 6.29 3.18 4.36
CA SER A 35 5.58 2.41 3.34
C SER A 35 5.27 3.22 2.08
N ARG A 36 5.28 4.56 2.16
CA ARG A 36 5.07 5.46 1.01
C ARG A 36 6.15 5.32 -0.08
N PHE A 37 7.28 4.72 0.25
CA PHE A 37 8.41 4.51 -0.67
C PHE A 37 8.42 3.11 -1.30
N ILE A 38 7.47 2.24 -0.96
CA ILE A 38 7.39 0.90 -1.52
C ILE A 38 6.84 0.98 -2.94
N ASN A 39 7.66 0.59 -3.92
CA ASN A 39 7.32 0.68 -5.34
C ASN A 39 6.41 -0.46 -5.81
N PRO A 40 5.68 -0.26 -6.92
CA PRO A 40 4.91 -1.32 -7.55
C PRO A 40 5.79 -2.29 -8.36
N SER A 41 5.44 -3.58 -8.33
CA SER A 41 6.01 -4.61 -9.21
C SER A 41 4.91 -5.48 -9.83
N CYS A 42 5.15 -5.94 -11.07
CA CYS A 42 4.31 -6.94 -11.73
C CYS A 42 4.58 -8.38 -11.23
N THR A 43 5.67 -8.57 -10.49
CA THR A 43 6.01 -9.79 -9.74
C THR A 43 6.41 -9.36 -8.32
N PRO A 44 5.44 -8.95 -7.49
CA PRO A 44 5.71 -8.41 -6.16
C PRO A 44 6.13 -9.51 -5.17
N ASN A 45 6.81 -9.11 -4.09
CA ASN A 45 7.15 -9.97 -2.94
C ASN A 45 6.31 -9.64 -1.69
N CYS A 46 5.45 -8.62 -1.76
CA CYS A 46 4.50 -8.27 -0.72
C CYS A 46 3.06 -8.17 -1.25
N GLU A 47 2.11 -8.34 -0.34
CA GLU A 47 0.67 -8.21 -0.56
C GLU A 47 0.06 -7.16 0.37
N LEU A 48 -0.97 -6.45 -0.13
CA LEU A 48 -1.70 -5.44 0.63
C LEU A 48 -3.02 -6.05 1.13
N HIS A 49 -3.21 -6.07 2.44
CA HIS A 49 -4.43 -6.56 3.08
C HIS A 49 -5.19 -5.42 3.75
N GLU A 50 -6.51 -5.46 3.59
CA GLU A 50 -7.45 -4.57 4.27
C GLU A 50 -8.16 -5.36 5.35
N TRP A 51 -8.23 -4.82 6.56
CA TRP A 51 -9.02 -5.41 7.64
C TRP A 51 -9.72 -4.36 8.49
N GLU A 52 -10.89 -4.73 8.99
CA GLU A 52 -11.61 -3.94 9.97
C GLU A 52 -10.98 -4.09 11.35
N TRP A 53 -10.85 -2.97 12.05
CA TRP A 53 -10.42 -2.93 13.44
C TRP A 53 -11.41 -2.12 14.27
N ALA A 54 -11.32 -2.20 15.60
CA ALA A 54 -12.24 -1.52 16.52
C ALA A 54 -12.35 0.00 16.30
N ASN A 55 -11.37 0.63 15.64
CA ASN A 55 -11.33 2.07 15.35
C ASN A 55 -11.30 2.40 13.84
N GLY A 56 -11.71 1.46 12.99
CA GLY A 56 -11.81 1.65 11.54
C GLY A 56 -10.89 0.72 10.73
N ALA A 57 -11.10 0.73 9.42
CA ALA A 57 -10.33 -0.07 8.46
C ALA A 57 -8.85 0.30 8.45
N ARG A 58 -8.00 -0.71 8.25
CA ARG A 58 -6.55 -0.58 8.19
C ARG A 58 -6.02 -1.30 6.96
N LEU A 59 -4.95 -0.74 6.39
CA LEU A 59 -4.16 -1.39 5.38
C LEU A 59 -2.83 -1.86 5.98
N GLY A 60 -2.42 -3.07 5.62
CA GLY A 60 -1.13 -3.62 5.99
C GLY A 60 -0.48 -4.31 4.81
N ILE A 61 0.84 -4.22 4.77
CA ILE A 61 1.67 -4.84 3.74
C ILE A 61 2.35 -6.04 4.40
N PHE A 62 2.16 -7.22 3.82
CA PHE A 62 2.66 -8.50 4.32
C PHE A 62 3.56 -9.14 3.29
N ALA A 63 4.57 -9.89 3.73
CA ALA A 63 5.40 -10.68 2.83
C ALA A 63 4.57 -11.83 2.23
N ALA A 64 4.65 -12.00 0.91
CA ALA A 64 4.00 -13.11 0.20
C ALA A 64 4.90 -14.36 0.12
N ALA A 65 6.20 -14.18 0.35
CA ALA A 65 7.23 -15.21 0.39
C ALA A 65 8.40 -14.74 1.27
N ASP A 66 9.36 -15.62 1.54
CA ASP A 66 10.60 -15.24 2.23
C ASP A 66 11.38 -14.18 1.43
N ILE A 67 11.81 -13.11 2.11
CA ILE A 67 12.50 -11.97 1.49
C ILE A 67 13.94 -11.89 2.03
N PRO A 68 14.95 -12.17 1.19
CA PRO A 68 16.35 -11.91 1.47
C PRO A 68 16.63 -10.49 1.94
N SER A 69 17.66 -10.32 2.77
CA SER A 69 18.12 -8.99 3.20
C SER A 69 18.48 -8.13 1.99
N LEU A 70 18.18 -6.83 2.07
CA LEU A 70 18.44 -5.82 1.04
C LEU A 70 17.64 -5.98 -0.26
N GLN A 71 16.75 -6.98 -0.37
CA GLN A 71 15.81 -7.03 -1.50
C GLN A 71 14.75 -5.93 -1.36
N GLU A 72 14.49 -5.20 -2.44
CA GLU A 72 13.43 -4.19 -2.50
C GLU A 72 12.05 -4.81 -2.21
N LEU A 73 11.30 -4.19 -1.31
CA LEU A 73 9.90 -4.55 -1.07
C LEU A 73 9.03 -3.96 -2.18
N SER A 74 8.07 -4.73 -2.66
CA SER A 74 7.13 -4.29 -3.69
C SER A 74 5.79 -4.98 -3.57
N PHE A 75 4.70 -4.26 -3.89
CA PHE A 75 3.35 -4.83 -3.95
C PHE A 75 2.63 -4.38 -5.22
N ARG A 76 1.57 -5.08 -5.61
CA ARG A 76 0.79 -4.72 -6.80
C ARG A 76 -0.12 -3.52 -6.50
N TYR A 77 0.08 -2.41 -7.22
CA TYR A 77 -0.87 -1.30 -7.17
C TYR A 77 -2.19 -1.71 -7.84
N ARG A 78 -3.33 -1.20 -7.31
CA ARG A 78 -4.66 -1.47 -7.89
C ARG A 78 -4.71 -1.00 -9.34
N GLU A 79 -5.42 -1.73 -10.20
CA GLU A 79 -5.49 -1.46 -11.65
C GLU A 79 -5.92 -0.02 -11.98
N LYS A 80 -6.84 0.53 -11.20
CA LYS A 80 -7.31 1.91 -11.32
C LYS A 80 -6.19 2.96 -11.18
N ASN A 81 -5.07 2.62 -10.54
CA ASN A 81 -3.93 3.50 -10.35
C ASN A 81 -2.89 3.37 -11.48
N LEU A 82 -3.00 2.38 -12.37
CA LEU A 82 -2.03 2.15 -13.44
C LEU A 82 -2.01 3.28 -14.48
N THR A 83 -3.03 4.14 -14.52
CA THR A 83 -3.06 5.34 -15.36
C THR A 83 -2.29 6.51 -14.74
N LEU A 84 -1.95 6.43 -13.44
CA LEU A 84 -1.26 7.50 -12.71
C LEU A 84 0.27 7.38 -12.79
N PHE A 85 0.80 6.24 -13.26
CA PHE A 85 2.23 6.02 -13.36
C PHE A 85 2.58 5.01 -14.46
N THR A 86 3.80 5.08 -14.97
CA THR A 86 4.38 4.05 -15.85
C THR A 86 5.17 3.07 -14.99
N CYS A 87 4.81 1.79 -15.02
CA CYS A 87 5.51 0.74 -14.27
C CYS A 87 6.91 0.47 -14.84
N GLN A 88 7.92 0.60 -13.99
CA GLN A 88 9.34 0.42 -14.33
C GLN A 88 9.98 -0.78 -13.62
N CYS A 89 9.18 -1.76 -13.17
CA CYS A 89 9.65 -2.89 -12.37
C CYS A 89 10.64 -3.86 -13.07
N GLY A 90 10.95 -3.66 -14.35
CA GLY A 90 11.89 -4.48 -15.11
C GLY A 90 11.42 -5.90 -15.47
N GLN A 91 10.30 -6.37 -14.94
CA GLN A 91 9.83 -7.74 -15.14
C GLN A 91 9.46 -8.04 -16.61
N PRO A 92 9.61 -9.30 -17.08
CA PRO A 92 9.20 -9.69 -18.43
C PRO A 92 7.72 -9.45 -18.70
N ASN A 93 6.87 -9.65 -17.69
CA ASN A 93 5.42 -9.45 -17.72
C ASN A 93 4.97 -8.03 -17.31
N CYS A 94 5.84 -7.02 -17.43
CA CYS A 94 5.52 -5.67 -16.99
C CYS A 94 4.33 -5.07 -17.75
N VAL A 95 3.29 -4.64 -17.02
CA VAL A 95 2.02 -4.12 -17.59
C VAL A 95 2.15 -2.81 -18.36
N SER A 96 3.24 -2.05 -18.16
CA SER A 96 3.48 -0.79 -18.87
C SER A 96 4.36 -0.94 -20.11
N LYS A 97 4.85 -2.15 -20.44
CA LYS A 97 5.43 -2.41 -21.75
C LYS A 97 4.30 -2.51 -22.77
N LYS A 98 4.04 -1.43 -23.49
CA LYS A 98 3.30 -1.50 -24.75
C LYS A 98 4.21 -2.17 -25.78
N SER A 99 3.79 -3.32 -26.31
CA SER A 99 4.36 -3.92 -27.52
C SER A 99 4.13 -3.02 -28.73
#